data_AF-A0A962LHP9-F1
#
_entry.id   AF-A0A962LHP9-F1
#
_cell.length_a   1.000
_cell.length_b   1.000
_cell.length_c   1.000
_cell.angle_alpha   90.00
_cell.angle_beta   90.00
_cell.angle_gamma   90.00
#
_symmetry.space_group_name_H-M   'P 1'
#
loop_
_entity.id
_entity.type
_entity.pdbx_description
1 polymer ?
#
loop_
_entity_poly.entity_id
_entity_poly.type
_entity_poly.pdbx_seq_one_letter_code
_entity_poly.pdbx_strand_id
1 'polypeptide(L)'
;MAVKQQQSKARSAGKSAGQKKSVQEYAEEYQRLADSQLPLCPGFSARLNMLWDLAGAAPGQTEGRVLGVMGINSGWRESDVRNWLQKDVLPPRLELHNMVKFLVAQLEDTQDAGRWEAFLVYGSPIVSSPISHSM
;
A
#
# COMPACT_ATOMS: atom_id res chain seq x y z
N MET A 1 -39.50 40.21 -56.51
CA MET A 1 -40.42 40.43 -55.38
C MET A 1 -40.84 39.04 -54.91
N ALA A 2 -40.64 38.55 -53.68
CA ALA A 2 -40.59 39.16 -52.36
C ALA A 2 -39.50 38.53 -51.46
N VAL A 3 -39.19 39.25 -50.39
CA VAL A 3 -38.14 39.03 -49.38
C VAL A 3 -38.74 38.42 -48.11
N LYS A 4 -38.06 37.43 -47.50
CA LYS A 4 -37.97 37.08 -46.05
C LYS A 4 -37.47 35.62 -45.99
N GLN A 5 -36.53 35.19 -45.15
CA GLN A 5 -36.15 35.65 -43.82
C GLN A 5 -34.77 35.04 -43.49
N GLN A 6 -33.84 35.85 -42.98
CA GLN A 6 -32.68 35.38 -42.23
C GLN A 6 -33.15 34.89 -40.85
N GLN A 7 -32.67 33.73 -40.41
CA GLN A 7 -32.44 33.47 -38.99
C GLN A 7 -31.20 32.58 -38.79
N SER A 8 -30.14 33.31 -38.45
CA SER A 8 -28.97 32.96 -37.64
C SER A 8 -29.07 31.76 -36.68
N LYS A 9 -28.02 30.92 -36.73
CA LYS A 9 -27.05 30.64 -35.63
C LYS A 9 -27.47 29.70 -34.50
N ALA A 10 -26.84 28.51 -34.45
CA ALA A 10 -26.13 27.92 -33.30
C ALA A 10 -25.70 26.47 -33.66
N ARG A 11 -24.43 26.18 -33.95
CA ARG A 11 -23.44 25.63 -32.99
C ARG A 11 -24.07 24.82 -31.84
N SER A 12 -24.02 23.49 -31.95
CA SER A 12 -23.72 22.61 -30.82
C SER A 12 -22.34 22.01 -31.10
N ALA A 13 -21.22 22.61 -30.66
CA ALA A 13 -20.72 22.49 -29.29
C ALA A 13 -21.02 21.06 -28.78
N GLY A 14 -20.09 20.12 -28.85
CA GLY A 14 -18.86 20.16 -28.08
C GLY A 14 -19.12 19.45 -26.76
N LYS A 15 -18.51 18.27 -26.58
CA LYS A 15 -18.30 17.54 -25.31
C LYS A 15 -19.47 17.59 -24.31
N SER A 16 -20.30 16.54 -24.30
CA SER A 16 -20.96 16.10 -23.07
C SER A 16 -19.89 15.40 -22.23
N ALA A 17 -19.07 16.12 -21.45
CA ALA A 17 -19.39 16.45 -20.06
C ALA A 17 -19.95 15.21 -19.35
N GLY A 18 -19.08 14.51 -18.62
CA GLY A 18 -19.33 13.19 -18.05
C GLY A 18 -20.74 13.05 -17.46
N GLN A 19 -21.55 12.20 -18.09
CA GLN A 19 -22.76 11.71 -17.46
C GLN A 19 -22.33 11.01 -16.18
N LYS A 20 -22.64 11.64 -15.05
CA LYS A 20 -22.50 11.01 -13.73
C LYS A 20 -23.42 9.80 -13.77
N LYS A 21 -22.84 8.59 -13.65
CA LYS A 21 -23.60 7.34 -13.56
C LYS A 21 -24.67 7.51 -12.48
N SER A 22 -25.86 7.02 -12.75
CA SER A 22 -26.92 6.95 -11.75
C SER A 22 -26.50 5.99 -10.63
N VAL A 23 -27.12 6.13 -9.46
CA VAL A 23 -26.88 5.24 -8.32
C VAL A 23 -27.18 3.78 -8.70
N GLN A 24 -28.15 3.56 -9.58
CA GLN A 24 -28.52 2.24 -10.11
C GLN A 24 -27.38 1.64 -10.97
N GLU A 25 -26.83 2.43 -11.89
CA GLU A 25 -25.71 2.01 -12.73
C GLU A 25 -24.44 1.72 -11.89
N TYR A 26 -24.22 2.49 -10.82
CA TYR A 26 -23.15 2.18 -9.85
C TYR A 26 -23.39 0.88 -9.08
N ALA A 27 -24.63 0.57 -8.71
CA ALA A 27 -24.95 -0.66 -8.00
C ALA A 27 -24.75 -1.90 -8.87
N GLU A 28 -25.16 -1.85 -10.14
CA GLU A 28 -24.93 -2.94 -11.11
C GLU A 28 -23.45 -3.12 -11.44
N GLU A 29 -22.71 -2.01 -11.56
CA GLU A 29 -21.27 -2.05 -11.78
C GLU A 29 -20.52 -2.62 -10.58
N TYR A 30 -20.90 -2.23 -9.36
CA TYR A 30 -20.34 -2.80 -8.13
C TYR A 30 -20.59 -4.31 -8.07
N GLN A 31 -21.81 -4.77 -8.32
CA GLN A 31 -22.13 -6.20 -8.33
C GLN A 31 -21.35 -6.98 -9.39
N ARG A 32 -21.08 -6.36 -10.56
CA ARG A 32 -20.30 -6.96 -11.64
C ARG A 32 -18.80 -7.07 -11.30
N LEU A 33 -18.28 -6.09 -10.56
CA LEU A 33 -16.86 -5.99 -10.19
C LEU A 33 -16.55 -6.59 -8.81
N ALA A 34 -17.57 -7.01 -8.07
CA ALA A 34 -17.39 -7.55 -6.74
C ALA A 34 -16.71 -8.93 -6.81
N ASP A 35 -15.52 -9.02 -6.22
CA ASP A 35 -14.85 -10.29 -6.03
C ASP A 35 -15.56 -11.13 -4.96
N SER A 36 -15.81 -12.40 -5.26
CA SER A 36 -16.47 -13.34 -4.32
C SER A 36 -15.58 -13.74 -3.14
N GLN A 37 -14.27 -13.48 -3.22
CA GLN A 37 -13.28 -13.82 -2.20
C GLN A 37 -12.19 -12.77 -2.15
N LEU A 38 -11.78 -12.40 -0.94
CA LEU A 38 -10.64 -11.51 -0.74
C LEU A 38 -9.33 -12.26 -1.06
N PRO A 39 -8.36 -11.64 -1.76
CA PRO A 39 -7.02 -12.20 -1.87
C PRO A 39 -6.42 -12.39 -0.47
N LEU A 40 -5.66 -13.47 -0.28
CA LEU A 40 -4.89 -13.69 0.95
C LEU A 40 -3.91 -12.54 1.15
N CYS A 41 -4.26 -11.62 2.05
CA CYS A 41 -3.42 -10.48 2.37
C CYS A 41 -2.40 -10.90 3.44
N PRO A 42 -1.09 -10.80 3.16
CA PRO A 42 -0.07 -11.11 4.16
C PRO A 42 -0.23 -10.18 5.36
N GLY A 43 -0.18 -10.74 6.58
CA GLY A 43 -0.26 -9.99 7.84
C GLY A 43 0.91 -9.02 8.03
N PHE A 44 0.88 -8.26 9.13
CA PHE A 44 1.96 -7.32 9.51
C PHE A 44 3.33 -7.99 9.53
N SER A 45 3.42 -9.14 10.20
CA SER A 45 4.64 -9.92 10.38
C SER A 45 5.22 -10.37 9.04
N ALA A 46 4.39 -10.85 8.12
CA ALA A 46 4.81 -11.25 6.78
C ALA A 46 5.38 -10.06 5.99
N ARG A 47 4.72 -8.89 6.06
CA ARG A 47 5.21 -7.67 5.41
C ARG A 47 6.50 -7.14 6.06
N LEU A 48 6.61 -7.22 7.38
CA LEU A 48 7.82 -6.84 8.11
C LEU A 48 8.99 -7.76 7.76
N ASN A 49 8.76 -9.08 7.72
CA ASN A 49 9.74 -10.07 7.30
C ASN A 49 10.24 -9.78 5.89
N MET A 50 9.33 -9.48 4.96
CA MET A 50 9.70 -9.08 3.60
C MET A 50 10.61 -7.84 3.59
N LEU A 51 10.34 -6.81 4.41
CA LEU A 51 11.21 -5.64 4.50
C LEU A 51 12.61 -6.01 5.06
N TRP A 52 12.68 -6.88 6.05
CA TRP A 52 13.96 -7.40 6.55
C TRP A 52 14.75 -8.18 5.49
N ASP A 53 14.05 -8.97 4.67
CA ASP A 53 14.64 -9.70 3.55
C ASP A 53 15.18 -8.76 2.47
N LEU A 54 14.41 -7.73 2.11
CA LEU A 54 14.82 -6.73 1.11
C LEU A 54 16.02 -5.90 1.57
N ALA A 55 16.06 -5.54 2.85
CA ALA A 55 17.16 -4.78 3.42
C ALA A 55 18.45 -5.60 3.57
N GLY A 56 18.39 -6.94 3.49
CA GLY A 56 19.53 -7.82 3.72
C GLY A 56 20.15 -7.70 5.12
N ALA A 57 19.45 -7.04 6.06
CA ALA A 57 20.01 -6.62 7.34
C ALA A 57 20.00 -7.72 8.43
N ALA A 58 19.26 -8.82 8.21
CA ALA A 58 19.18 -9.94 9.14
C ALA A 58 19.14 -11.28 8.38
N PRO A 59 19.61 -12.40 8.98
CA PRO A 59 19.55 -13.71 8.35
C PRO A 59 18.13 -14.12 7.95
N GLY A 60 18.02 -14.81 6.81
CA GLY A 60 16.83 -15.57 6.44
C GLY A 60 16.67 -16.80 7.34
N GLN A 61 15.42 -17.25 7.53
CA GLN A 61 14.99 -18.36 8.39
C GLN A 61 14.75 -18.00 9.87
N THR A 62 13.60 -18.46 10.36
CA THR A 62 12.81 -17.94 11.48
C THR A 62 13.48 -18.00 12.86
N GLU A 63 14.47 -18.87 13.07
CA GLU A 63 15.22 -18.98 14.32
C GLU A 63 16.44 -18.06 14.38
N GLY A 64 17.14 -17.85 13.26
CA GLY A 64 18.28 -16.95 13.18
C GLY A 64 17.89 -15.47 13.09
N ARG A 65 16.70 -15.18 12.56
CA ARG A 65 16.21 -13.80 12.38
C ARG A 65 15.96 -13.08 13.70
N VAL A 66 15.32 -13.74 14.68
CA VAL A 66 15.02 -13.11 15.98
C VAL A 66 16.33 -12.69 16.66
N LEU A 67 17.32 -13.59 16.68
CA LEU A 67 18.65 -13.31 17.23
C LEU A 67 19.40 -12.24 16.43
N GLY A 68 19.32 -12.27 15.10
CA GLY A 68 19.91 -11.26 14.23
C GLY A 68 19.33 -9.86 14.47
N VAL A 69 18.01 -9.76 14.59
CA VAL A 69 17.30 -8.50 14.89
C VAL A 69 17.65 -7.99 16.30
N MET A 70 17.75 -8.89 17.29
CA MET A 70 18.26 -8.52 18.62
C MET A 70 19.72 -8.08 18.62
N GLY A 71 20.54 -8.60 17.69
CA GLY A 71 21.92 -8.17 17.50
C GLY A 71 22.05 -6.73 17.00
N ILE A 72 21.03 -6.21 16.29
CA ILE A 72 20.99 -4.83 15.78
C ILE A 72 20.63 -3.85 16.90
N ASN A 73 19.68 -4.23 17.75
CA ASN A 73 19.31 -3.45 18.92
C ASN A 73 19.11 -4.37 20.13
N SER A 74 20.12 -4.38 21.01
CA SER A 74 20.14 -5.18 22.24
C SER A 74 19.11 -4.73 23.29
N GLY A 75 18.48 -3.57 23.10
CA GLY A 75 17.37 -3.10 23.93
C GLY A 75 16.05 -3.83 23.66
N TRP A 76 15.92 -4.54 22.54
CA TRP A 76 14.72 -5.30 22.23
C TRP A 76 14.68 -6.64 22.98
N ARG A 77 13.52 -6.92 23.56
CA ARG A 77 13.27 -8.22 24.21
C ARG A 77 12.94 -9.27 23.16
N GLU A 78 13.46 -10.47 23.34
CA GLU A 78 13.21 -11.59 22.44
C GLU A 78 11.71 -11.86 22.25
N SER A 79 10.93 -11.78 23.33
CA SER A 79 9.47 -11.97 23.30
C SER A 79 8.79 -11.00 22.36
N ASP A 80 9.23 -9.73 22.35
CA ASP A 80 8.63 -8.68 21.56
C ASP A 80 8.98 -8.86 20.09
N VAL A 81 10.27 -9.10 19.79
CA VAL A 81 10.74 -9.41 18.43
C VAL A 81 10.02 -10.63 17.86
N ARG A 82 9.86 -11.69 18.65
CA ARG A 82 9.11 -12.89 18.26
C ARG A 82 7.64 -12.55 17.95
N ASN A 83 7.01 -11.74 18.79
CA ASN A 83 5.62 -11.34 18.57
C ASN A 83 5.47 -10.51 17.29
N TRP A 84 6.43 -9.62 16.99
CA TRP A 84 6.43 -8.80 15.77
C TRP A 84 6.65 -9.63 14.50
N LEU A 85 7.58 -10.58 14.54
CA LEU A 85 7.98 -11.36 13.37
C LEU A 85 7.13 -12.62 13.13
N GLN A 86 6.44 -13.15 14.15
CA GLN A 86 5.74 -14.44 14.06
C GLN A 86 4.26 -14.39 14.45
N LYS A 87 3.81 -13.39 15.21
CA LYS A 87 2.42 -13.34 15.74
C LYS A 87 1.61 -12.15 15.28
N ASP A 88 2.06 -11.45 14.23
CA ASP A 88 1.39 -10.26 13.70
C ASP A 88 1.12 -9.15 14.73
N VAL A 89 1.91 -9.09 15.81
CA VAL A 89 1.76 -8.05 16.83
C VAL A 89 2.52 -6.80 16.40
N LEU A 90 1.86 -5.65 16.43
CA LEU A 90 2.50 -4.39 16.09
C LEU A 90 3.47 -3.94 17.21
N PRO A 91 4.71 -3.54 16.86
CA PRO A 91 5.60 -2.85 17.80
C PRO A 91 5.02 -1.48 18.20
N PRO A 92 5.50 -0.89 19.32
CA PRO A 92 5.22 0.50 19.64
C PRO A 92 5.53 1.44 18.46
N ARG A 93 4.75 2.51 18.27
CA ARG A 93 4.86 3.40 17.10
C ARG A 93 6.27 3.96 16.89
N LEU A 94 6.95 4.36 17.98
CA LEU A 94 8.32 4.89 17.90
C LEU A 94 9.33 3.81 17.48
N GLU A 95 9.18 2.59 17.99
CA GLU A 95 10.01 1.45 17.61
C GLU A 95 9.81 1.09 16.13
N LEU A 96 8.55 1.06 15.67
CA LEU A 96 8.23 0.84 14.28
C LEU A 96 8.89 1.88 13.37
N HIS A 97 8.76 3.17 13.72
CA HIS A 97 9.33 4.27 12.95
C HIS A 97 10.85 4.14 12.83
N ASN A 98 11.55 3.91 13.95
CA ASN A 98 13.01 3.78 13.95
C ASN A 98 13.48 2.54 13.17
N MET A 99 12.78 1.42 13.34
CA MET A 99 13.06 0.17 12.63
C MET A 99 12.89 0.34 11.11
N VAL A 100 11.76 0.92 10.67
CA VAL A 100 11.50 1.16 9.25
C VAL A 100 12.50 2.14 8.67
N LYS A 101 12.78 3.24 9.38
CA LYS A 101 13.78 4.22 8.95
C LYS A 101 15.16 3.58 8.76
N PHE A 102 15.57 2.71 9.68
CA PHE A 102 16.82 1.96 9.57
C PHE A 102 16.82 1.03 8.36
N LEU A 103 15.77 0.22 8.18
CA LEU A 103 15.67 -0.75 7.09
C LEU A 103 15.62 -0.10 5.72
N VAL A 104 14.84 0.97 5.59
CA VAL A 104 14.74 1.76 4.37
C VAL A 104 16.08 2.41 4.02
N ALA A 105 16.87 2.83 5.00
CA ALA A 105 18.21 3.36 4.76
C ALA A 105 19.21 2.30 4.25
N GLN A 106 18.90 1.00 4.35
CA GLN A 106 19.71 -0.06 3.74
C GLN A 106 19.31 -0.37 2.30
N LEU A 107 18.16 0.14 1.83
CA LEU A 107 17.72 -0.06 0.45
C LEU A 107 18.49 0.90 -0.47
N GLU A 108 18.89 0.42 -1.64
CA GLU A 108 19.68 1.20 -2.61
C GLU A 108 18.89 2.38 -3.21
N ASP A 109 17.56 2.27 -3.25
CA ASP A 109 16.66 3.30 -3.77
C ASP A 109 16.20 4.27 -2.67
N THR A 110 15.96 5.54 -3.03
CA THR A 110 15.39 6.57 -2.15
C THR A 110 13.92 6.28 -1.82
N GLN A 111 13.70 5.22 -1.05
CA GLN A 111 12.40 4.73 -0.62
C GLN A 111 11.87 5.61 0.51
N ASP A 112 10.56 5.83 0.53
CA ASP A 112 9.90 6.66 1.54
C ASP A 112 9.56 5.83 2.79
N ALA A 113 10.17 6.17 3.92
CA ALA A 113 9.93 5.49 5.20
C ALA A 113 8.47 5.57 5.68
N GLY A 114 7.81 6.71 5.46
CA GLY A 114 6.40 6.88 5.80
C GLY A 114 5.47 6.01 4.95
N ARG A 115 5.78 5.85 3.66
CA ARG A 115 5.05 4.92 2.78
C ARG A 115 5.24 3.46 3.21
N TRP A 116 6.46 3.08 3.63
CA TRP A 116 6.73 1.76 4.20
C TRP A 116 5.99 1.51 5.51
N GLU A 117 5.98 2.46 6.44
CA GLU A 117 5.19 2.35 7.67
C GLU A 117 3.71 2.15 7.39
N ALA A 118 3.14 2.95 6.47
CA ALA A 118 1.74 2.85 6.09
C ALA A 118 1.43 1.48 5.45
N PHE A 119 2.33 0.97 4.61
CA PHE A 119 2.21 -0.37 4.03
C PHE A 119 2.27 -1.48 5.08
N LEU A 120 3.19 -1.38 6.05
CA LEU A 120 3.29 -2.38 7.12
C LEU A 120 2.03 -2.43 7.99
N VAL A 121 1.48 -1.28 8.37
CA VAL A 121 0.32 -1.18 9.26
C VAL A 121 -0.98 -1.52 8.53
N TYR A 122 -1.25 -0.90 7.38
CA TYR A 122 -2.55 -0.99 6.70
C TYR A 122 -2.59 -2.08 5.62
N GLY A 123 -1.44 -2.42 5.03
CA GLY A 123 -1.36 -3.43 3.99
C GLY A 123 -2.07 -3.06 2.68
N SER A 124 -2.02 -3.99 1.73
CA SER A 124 -2.87 -3.97 0.55
C SER A 124 -4.32 -4.30 0.95
N PRO A 125 -5.36 -3.66 0.35
CA PRO A 125 -5.32 -2.72 -0.78
C PRO A 125 -5.20 -1.23 -0.39
N ILE A 126 -5.16 -0.92 0.91
CA ILE A 126 -5.20 0.47 1.41
C ILE A 126 -3.93 1.23 1.03
N VAL A 127 -2.78 0.55 1.07
CA VAL A 127 -1.49 1.09 0.64
C VAL A 127 -0.84 0.06 -0.28
N SER A 128 -0.53 0.47 -1.51
CA SER A 128 0.21 -0.38 -2.46
C SER A 128 1.64 -0.62 -1.98
N SER A 129 2.18 -1.80 -2.27
CA SER A 129 3.58 -2.13 -1.96
C SER A 129 4.53 -1.05 -2.52
N PRO A 130 5.44 -0.48 -1.71
CA PRO A 130 6.41 0.51 -2.17
C PRO A 130 7.37 -0.01 -3.25
N ILE A 131 7.44 -1.34 -3.42
CA ILE A 131 8.29 -2.03 -4.39
C ILE A 131 7.75 -1.88 -5.84
N SER A 132 6.51 -1.39 -6.04
CA SER A 132 5.86 -1.35 -7.36
C SER A 132 6.35 -0.25 -8.34
N HIS A 133 7.61 0.19 -8.27
CA HIS A 133 8.19 1.15 -9.24
C HIS A 133 9.45 0.64 -9.96
N SER A 134 9.63 -0.66 -10.06
CA SER A 134 10.67 -1.26 -10.89
C SER A 134 10.19 -2.55 -11.57
N MET A 135 9.25 -2.38 -12.50
CA MET A 135 9.13 -3.21 -13.71
C MET A 135 8.97 -2.30 -14.92
#